data_AF-A0A952BCN5-F1
#
_entry.id   AF-A0A952BCN5-F1
#
_cell.length_a   1.000
_cell.length_b   1.000
_cell.length_c   1.000
_cell.angle_alpha   90.00
_cell.angle_beta   90.00
_cell.angle_gamma   90.00
#
_symmetry.space_group_name_H-M   'P 1'
#
loop_
_entity.id
_entity.type
_entity.pdbx_description
1 polymer ?
#
loop_
_entity_poly.entity_id
_entity_poly.type
_entity_poly.pdbx_seq_one_letter_code
_entity_poly.pdbx_strand_id
1 'polypeptide(L)'
;MPDFGYLKYEIKGCWERLALRDWLSRSPKLIIGASVLLVIGVMVYLVCLSLPGKVEQVDNYEKDWFYDLKHQNLFVAKSGQLPPIEAPSGPLANGAPAGVRAYVFTYSDDPNTTDTFIGFLETTDPNVDKSSIGFMDLRVSGAEIYSKGRLIRRTKDTEWVEANSEQGRVILKEAFSKNEAGKVPQYIPPK
;
A
#
# COMPACT_ATOMS: atom_id res chain seq x y z
N MET A 1 -31.19 1.51 39.70
CA MET A 1 -31.99 0.76 38.71
C MET A 1 -33.23 1.58 38.40
N PRO A 2 -33.45 2.03 37.15
CA PRO A 2 -34.63 2.81 36.81
C PRO A 2 -35.90 1.95 36.95
N ASP A 3 -36.89 2.48 37.67
CA ASP A 3 -38.15 1.83 37.95
C ASP A 3 -39.07 1.89 36.72
N PHE A 4 -39.14 0.76 36.00
CA PHE A 4 -39.98 0.59 34.80
C PHE A 4 -41.48 0.77 35.08
N GLY A 5 -41.92 0.70 36.34
CA GLY A 5 -43.31 0.92 36.73
C GLY A 5 -43.75 2.36 36.49
N TYR A 6 -42.90 3.33 36.85
CA TYR A 6 -43.23 4.76 36.76
C TYR A 6 -43.30 5.26 35.31
N LEU A 7 -42.36 4.81 34.47
CA LEU A 7 -42.32 5.15 33.05
C LEU A 7 -43.59 4.70 32.31
N LYS A 8 -44.14 3.54 32.69
CA LYS A 8 -45.37 3.00 32.10
C LYS A 8 -46.60 3.87 32.43
N TYR A 9 -46.64 4.48 33.61
CA TYR A 9 -47.72 5.38 34.02
C TYR A 9 -47.66 6.74 33.31
N GLU A 10 -46.46 7.31 33.16
CA GLU A 10 -46.29 8.57 32.42
C GLU A 10 -46.62 8.41 30.94
N ILE A 11 -46.18 7.30 30.32
CA ILE A 11 -46.53 7.00 28.92
C ILE A 11 -48.06 6.83 28.78
N LYS A 12 -48.70 6.08 29.68
CA LYS A 12 -50.16 5.88 29.62
C LYS A 12 -50.94 7.19 29.77
N GLY A 13 -50.51 8.07 30.68
CA GLY A 13 -51.13 9.38 30.89
C GLY A 13 -50.88 10.37 29.74
N CYS A 14 -49.73 10.29 29.07
CA CYS A 14 -49.42 11.08 27.87
C CYS A 14 -50.26 10.62 26.67
N TRP A 15 -50.44 9.30 26.52
CA TRP A 15 -51.28 8.69 25.49
C TRP A 15 -52.77 9.02 25.65
N GLU A 16 -53.28 9.08 26.87
CA GLU A 16 -54.67 9.47 27.15
C GLU A 16 -54.92 10.97 26.92
N ARG A 17 -53.93 11.84 27.20
CA ARG A 17 -54.06 13.29 26.95
C ARG A 17 -53.94 13.70 25.48
N LEU A 18 -53.27 12.90 24.65
CA LEU A 18 -52.98 13.28 23.26
C LEU A 18 -54.13 13.02 22.27
N ALA A 19 -55.33 12.59 22.70
CA ALA A 19 -56.46 12.28 21.81
C ALA A 19 -56.11 11.32 20.64
N LEU A 20 -54.96 10.62 20.76
CA LEU A 20 -54.37 9.79 19.71
C LEU A 20 -55.27 8.61 19.38
N ARG A 21 -55.99 8.09 20.38
CA ARG A 21 -56.83 6.90 20.23
C ARG A 21 -58.08 7.14 19.37
N ASP A 22 -58.69 8.32 19.49
CA ASP A 22 -59.82 8.73 18.63
C ASP A 22 -59.36 9.24 17.26
N TRP A 23 -58.15 9.81 17.18
CA TRP A 23 -57.55 10.21 15.92
C TRP A 23 -57.13 9.01 15.05
N LEU A 24 -56.52 7.98 15.66
CA LEU A 24 -56.17 6.71 15.03
C LEU A 24 -57.43 5.96 14.52
N SER A 25 -58.51 5.94 15.31
CA SER A 25 -59.74 5.23 14.92
C SER A 25 -60.52 5.91 13.78
N ARG A 26 -60.37 7.23 13.58
CA ARG A 26 -61.10 8.01 12.56
C ARG A 26 -60.62 7.79 11.12
N SER A 27 -59.46 7.20 10.89
CA SER A 27 -58.91 7.04 9.54
C SER A 27 -58.00 5.82 9.43
N PRO A 28 -58.56 4.59 9.40
CA PRO A 28 -57.76 3.37 9.27
C PRO A 28 -56.86 3.38 8.03
N LYS A 29 -57.26 4.11 6.97
CA LYS A 29 -56.45 4.32 5.75
C LYS A 29 -55.13 5.07 6.02
N LEU A 30 -55.12 6.02 6.95
CA LEU A 30 -53.90 6.76 7.32
C LEU A 30 -52.93 5.88 8.12
N ILE A 31 -53.46 5.02 9.01
CA ILE A 31 -52.65 4.05 9.75
C ILE A 31 -51.99 3.06 8.81
N ILE A 32 -52.75 2.53 7.85
CA ILE A 32 -52.24 1.61 6.84
C ILE A 32 -51.16 2.30 6.01
N GLY A 33 -51.40 3.54 5.56
CA GLY A 33 -50.42 4.32 4.81
C GLY A 33 -49.13 4.60 5.58
N ALA A 34 -49.24 5.03 6.83
CA ALA A 34 -48.09 5.29 7.70
C ALA A 34 -47.28 4.02 7.99
N SER A 35 -47.97 2.90 8.24
CA SER A 35 -47.34 1.58 8.44
C SER A 35 -46.55 1.14 7.21
N VAL A 36 -47.15 1.26 6.02
CA VAL A 36 -46.50 0.88 4.76
C VAL A 36 -45.27 1.74 4.49
N LEU A 37 -45.35 3.06 4.70
CA LEU A 37 -44.21 3.97 4.54
C LEU A 37 -43.06 3.62 5.49
N LEU A 38 -43.36 3.26 6.74
CA LEU A 38 -42.34 2.88 7.71
C LEU A 38 -41.64 1.58 7.33
N VAL A 39 -42.40 0.59 6.86
CA VAL A 39 -41.84 -0.67 6.35
C VAL A 39 -40.95 -0.44 5.13
N ILE A 40 -41.38 0.41 4.18
CA ILE A 40 -40.56 0.78 3.01
C ILE A 40 -39.28 1.49 3.47
N GLY A 41 -39.37 2.44 4.41
CA GLY A 41 -38.20 3.15 4.94
C GLY A 41 -37.18 2.22 5.58
N VAL A 42 -37.63 1.25 6.38
CA VAL A 42 -36.75 0.22 6.97
C VAL A 42 -36.14 -0.66 5.89
N MET A 43 -36.92 -1.06 4.88
CA MET A 43 -36.41 -1.87 3.78
C MET A 43 -35.33 -1.12 2.98
N VAL A 44 -35.57 0.15 2.65
CA VAL A 44 -34.58 1.02 1.97
C VAL A 44 -33.34 1.19 2.83
N TYR A 45 -33.48 1.41 4.14
CA TYR A 45 -32.37 1.52 5.06
C TYR A 45 -31.51 0.25 5.12
N LEU A 46 -32.15 -0.93 5.17
CA LEU A 46 -31.46 -2.22 5.13
C LEU A 46 -30.75 -2.45 3.78
N VAL A 47 -31.37 -2.05 2.67
CA VAL A 47 -30.73 -2.11 1.34
C VAL A 47 -29.54 -1.16 1.29
N CYS A 48 -29.64 0.06 1.81
CA CYS A 48 -28.54 1.02 1.88
C CYS A 48 -27.39 0.53 2.77
N LEU A 49 -27.67 -0.18 3.86
CA LEU A 49 -26.63 -0.83 4.69
C LEU A 49 -25.99 -2.04 4.00
N SER A 50 -26.75 -2.71 3.12
CA SER A 50 -26.27 -3.87 2.36
C SER A 50 -25.51 -3.48 1.09
N LEU A 51 -25.59 -2.21 0.68
CA LEU A 51 -24.69 -1.69 -0.34
C LEU A 51 -23.28 -1.76 0.24
N PRO A 52 -22.34 -2.47 -0.40
CA PRO A 52 -20.96 -2.47 0.05
C PRO A 52 -20.51 -1.02 0.03
N GLY A 53 -20.30 -0.46 1.23
CA GLY A 53 -19.57 0.79 1.36
C GLY A 53 -18.29 0.61 0.56
N LYS A 54 -17.92 1.62 -0.23
CA LYS A 54 -16.56 1.71 -0.76
C LYS A 54 -15.65 1.76 0.46
N VAL A 55 -15.30 0.59 0.97
CA VAL A 55 -14.11 0.40 1.78
C VAL A 55 -13.03 0.80 0.80
N GLU A 56 -12.53 2.03 0.92
CA GLU A 56 -11.18 2.32 0.46
C GLU A 56 -10.34 1.25 1.14
N GLN A 57 -9.98 0.23 0.35
CA GLN A 57 -8.94 -0.68 0.75
C GLN A 57 -7.73 0.23 0.93
N VAL A 58 -7.44 0.56 2.18
CA VAL A 58 -6.10 0.97 2.57
C VAL A 58 -5.27 -0.28 2.33
N ASP A 59 -4.92 -0.52 1.07
CA ASP A 59 -3.96 -1.53 0.68
C ASP A 59 -2.67 -1.09 1.36
N ASN A 60 -2.40 -1.68 2.51
CA ASN A 60 -1.12 -1.55 3.18
C ASN A 60 -0.12 -2.40 2.40
N TYR A 61 0.19 -1.98 1.17
CA TYR A 61 1.19 -2.62 0.36
C TYR A 61 2.57 -2.26 0.92
N GLU A 62 3.44 -3.26 1.01
CA GLU A 62 4.86 -3.01 1.27
C GLU A 62 5.39 -2.05 0.21
N LYS A 63 6.19 -1.07 0.64
CA LYS A 63 6.75 -0.02 -0.19
C LYS A 63 8.24 -0.26 -0.37
N ASP A 64 8.77 0.05 -1.54
CA ASP A 64 10.21 0.04 -1.82
C ASP A 64 10.67 1.38 -2.40
N TRP A 65 11.97 1.66 -2.24
CA TRP A 65 12.62 2.79 -2.88
C TRP A 65 12.88 2.49 -4.36
N PHE A 66 12.48 3.45 -5.19
CA PHE A 66 12.82 3.49 -6.61
C PHE A 66 13.53 4.80 -6.92
N TYR A 67 14.32 4.80 -8.00
CA TYR A 67 15.09 5.92 -8.46
C TYR A 67 14.65 6.28 -9.87
N ASP A 68 14.30 7.55 -10.05
CA ASP A 68 13.94 8.13 -11.33
C ASP A 68 15.21 8.45 -12.12
N LEU A 69 15.47 7.69 -13.17
CA LEU A 69 16.65 7.85 -14.02
C LEU A 69 16.71 9.20 -14.74
N LYS A 70 15.58 9.86 -14.97
CA LYS A 70 15.48 11.10 -15.74
C LYS A 70 15.70 12.33 -14.87
N HIS A 71 15.05 12.39 -13.71
CA HIS A 71 15.21 13.51 -12.76
C HIS A 71 16.21 13.24 -11.64
N GLN A 72 16.78 12.03 -11.58
CA GLN A 72 17.79 11.64 -10.60
C GLN A 72 17.32 11.71 -9.14
N ASN A 73 16.03 11.44 -8.92
CA ASN A 73 15.39 11.56 -7.61
C ASN A 73 14.85 10.21 -7.13
N LEU A 74 14.88 9.99 -5.81
CA LEU A 74 14.21 8.87 -5.18
C LEU A 74 12.70 9.10 -5.14
N PHE A 75 11.94 8.03 -5.33
CA PHE A 75 10.50 7.99 -5.13
C PHE A 75 10.09 6.64 -4.55
N VAL A 76 8.87 6.57 -4.03
CA VAL A 76 8.33 5.37 -3.39
C VAL A 76 7.29 4.75 -4.30
N ALA A 77 7.34 3.44 -4.46
CA ALA A 77 6.32 2.67 -5.16
C ALA A 77 6.06 1.33 -4.47
N LYS A 78 5.08 0.59 -5.01
CA LYS A 78 4.69 -0.72 -4.49
C LYS A 78 5.87 -1.71 -4.58
N SER A 79 6.19 -2.36 -3.48
CA SER A 79 7.19 -3.43 -3.43
C SER A 79 6.79 -4.60 -4.33
N GLY A 80 7.79 -5.38 -4.75
CA GLY A 80 7.59 -6.55 -5.61
C GLY A 80 7.41 -6.24 -7.09
N GLN A 81 7.33 -4.96 -7.48
CA GLN A 81 7.35 -4.60 -8.91
C GLN A 81 8.72 -4.91 -9.53
N LEU A 82 8.70 -5.44 -10.76
CA LEU A 82 9.90 -5.72 -11.55
C LEU A 82 10.35 -4.44 -12.28
N PRO A 83 11.51 -3.86 -11.94
CA PRO A 83 12.04 -2.69 -12.64
C PRO A 83 12.45 -3.02 -14.09
N PRO A 84 12.38 -2.07 -15.03
CA PRO A 84 11.99 -0.68 -14.82
C PRO A 84 10.47 -0.50 -14.72
N ILE A 85 10.04 0.40 -13.83
CA ILE A 85 8.64 0.80 -13.59
C ILE A 85 8.41 2.25 -14.04
N GLU A 86 7.14 2.67 -14.12
CA GLU A 86 6.81 4.06 -14.37
C GLU A 86 7.34 4.96 -13.26
N ALA A 87 8.03 6.04 -13.64
CA ALA A 87 8.52 7.05 -12.72
C ALA A 87 7.66 8.33 -12.79
N PRO A 88 7.65 9.17 -11.75
CA PRO A 88 6.91 10.44 -11.76
C PRO A 88 7.30 11.39 -12.91
N SER A 89 8.54 11.32 -13.40
CA SER A 89 8.99 12.10 -14.56
C SER A 89 8.49 11.61 -15.92
N GLY A 90 7.77 10.49 -15.95
CA GLY A 90 7.36 9.79 -17.15
C GLY A 90 8.46 8.89 -17.72
N PRO A 91 8.34 8.49 -18.99
CA PRO A 91 9.32 7.62 -19.64
C PRO A 91 10.63 8.35 -19.98
N LEU A 92 11.66 7.55 -20.21
CA LEU A 92 12.92 7.95 -20.83
C LEU A 92 12.69 8.37 -22.29
N ALA A 93 13.71 9.00 -22.91
CA ALA A 93 13.64 9.44 -24.31
C ALA A 93 13.38 8.31 -25.31
N ASN A 94 13.73 7.07 -24.97
CA ASN A 94 13.45 5.87 -25.76
C ASN A 94 12.06 5.26 -25.50
N GLY A 95 11.22 5.91 -24.69
CA GLY A 95 9.88 5.43 -24.31
C GLY A 95 9.86 4.37 -23.20
N ALA A 96 11.02 3.89 -22.73
CA ALA A 96 11.08 2.93 -21.63
C ALA A 96 10.73 3.59 -20.28
N PRO A 97 10.15 2.86 -19.33
CA PRO A 97 9.92 3.38 -17.98
C PRO A 97 11.24 3.80 -17.32
N ALA A 98 11.22 4.92 -16.58
CA ALA A 98 12.44 5.52 -16.00
C ALA A 98 12.72 5.10 -14.54
N GLY A 99 11.83 4.34 -13.91
CA GLY A 99 11.94 3.99 -12.50
C GLY A 99 12.70 2.68 -12.29
N VAL A 100 13.83 2.72 -11.61
CA VAL A 100 14.60 1.50 -11.24
C VAL A 100 14.62 1.31 -9.74
N ARG A 101 14.81 0.09 -9.24
CA ARG A 101 14.84 -0.13 -7.79
C ARG A 101 16.11 0.47 -7.20
N ALA A 102 16.00 1.08 -6.02
CA ALA A 102 17.11 1.70 -5.32
C ALA A 102 17.35 1.05 -3.96
N TYR A 103 18.58 0.65 -3.69
CA TYR A 103 18.96 0.13 -2.37
C TYR A 103 19.55 1.28 -1.55
N VAL A 104 18.73 1.79 -0.63
CA VAL A 104 19.06 2.94 0.22
C VAL A 104 19.55 2.44 1.57
N PHE A 105 20.68 2.96 2.02
CA PHE A 105 21.35 2.54 3.25
C PHE A 105 21.67 3.70 4.17
N THR A 106 21.94 3.39 5.44
CA THR A 106 22.56 4.30 6.42
C THR A 106 23.63 3.58 7.24
N TYR A 107 24.54 4.35 7.83
CA TYR A 107 25.42 3.88 8.91
C TYR A 107 24.95 4.32 10.30
N SER A 108 23.86 5.09 10.39
CA SER A 108 23.28 5.54 11.65
C SER A 108 22.46 4.42 12.28
N ASP A 109 22.47 4.38 13.62
CA ASP A 109 21.59 3.50 14.39
C ASP A 109 20.21 4.14 14.61
N ASP A 110 20.03 5.40 14.21
CA ASP A 110 18.75 6.12 14.29
C ASP A 110 17.85 5.76 13.08
N PRO A 111 16.68 5.14 13.30
CA PRO A 111 15.74 4.80 12.23
C PRO A 111 15.12 6.03 11.54
N ASN A 112 15.25 7.23 12.10
CA ASN A 112 14.77 8.49 11.53
C ASN A 112 15.88 9.35 10.93
N THR A 113 17.08 8.79 10.77
CA THR A 113 18.21 9.49 10.16
C THR A 113 17.88 9.97 8.75
N THR A 114 18.36 11.17 8.43
CA THR A 114 18.38 11.70 7.06
C THR A 114 19.70 11.41 6.35
N ASP A 115 20.72 10.98 7.11
CA ASP A 115 22.00 10.56 6.59
C ASP A 115 21.87 9.18 5.94
N THR A 116 21.45 9.20 4.68
CA THR A 116 21.18 8.03 3.86
C THR A 116 21.91 8.16 2.53
N PHE A 117 22.24 7.04 1.92
CA PHE A 117 22.89 7.00 0.61
C PHE A 117 22.36 5.84 -0.21
N ILE A 118 22.40 5.98 -1.54
CA ILE A 118 22.06 4.91 -2.46
C ILE A 118 23.32 4.06 -2.66
N GLY A 119 23.28 2.80 -2.25
CA GLY A 119 24.40 1.88 -2.46
C GLY A 119 24.49 1.46 -3.92
N PHE A 120 23.37 1.03 -4.50
CA PHE A 120 23.28 0.67 -5.92
C PHE A 120 21.83 0.74 -6.42
N LEU A 121 21.70 0.75 -7.74
CA LEU A 121 20.44 0.67 -8.46
C LEU A 121 20.30 -0.71 -9.09
N GLU A 122 19.08 -1.20 -9.20
CA GLU A 122 18.75 -2.51 -9.78
C GLU A 122 17.65 -2.38 -10.84
N THR A 123 17.85 -3.03 -11.98
CA THR A 123 16.83 -3.20 -13.03
C THR A 123 16.80 -4.65 -13.51
N THR A 124 15.71 -5.05 -14.18
CA THR A 124 15.62 -6.37 -14.81
C THR A 124 16.36 -6.37 -16.14
N ASP A 125 17.11 -7.45 -16.40
CA ASP A 125 17.70 -7.70 -17.70
C ASP A 125 16.58 -7.93 -18.73
N PRO A 126 16.48 -7.11 -19.80
CA PRO A 126 15.45 -7.28 -20.81
C PRO A 126 15.55 -8.60 -21.60
N ASN A 127 16.70 -9.28 -21.56
CA ASN A 127 16.94 -10.53 -22.28
C ASN A 127 16.51 -11.78 -21.49
N VAL A 128 16.12 -11.62 -20.23
CA VAL A 128 15.69 -12.73 -19.37
C VAL A 128 14.17 -12.86 -19.37
N ASP A 129 13.70 -14.11 -19.42
CA ASP A 129 12.29 -14.42 -19.26
C ASP A 129 11.81 -13.97 -17.88
N LYS A 130 10.93 -12.97 -17.85
CA LYS A 130 10.38 -12.39 -16.61
C LYS A 130 9.65 -13.43 -15.75
N SER A 131 9.13 -14.51 -16.35
CA SER A 131 8.50 -15.60 -15.60
C SER A 131 9.50 -16.46 -14.80
N SER A 132 10.78 -16.41 -15.17
CA SER A 132 11.87 -17.08 -14.45
C SER A 132 12.45 -16.24 -13.30
N ILE A 133 12.14 -14.94 -13.27
CA ILE A 133 12.62 -14.01 -12.24
C ILE A 133 11.76 -14.17 -10.99
N GLY A 134 12.32 -14.83 -9.97
CA GLY A 134 11.63 -15.11 -8.70
C GLY A 134 11.31 -16.58 -8.45
N PHE A 135 11.56 -17.47 -9.42
CA PHE A 135 11.56 -18.91 -9.16
C PHE A 135 12.85 -19.30 -8.44
N MET A 136 12.75 -19.63 -7.15
CA MET A 136 13.85 -20.28 -6.43
C MET A 136 14.05 -21.70 -6.97
N ASP A 137 15.08 -21.92 -7.78
CA ASP A 137 15.62 -23.26 -7.97
C ASP A 137 16.39 -23.67 -6.72
N LEU A 138 15.78 -24.48 -5.85
CA LEU A 138 16.34 -24.92 -4.57
C LEU A 138 17.69 -25.67 -4.68
N ARG A 139 18.19 -25.93 -5.89
CA ARG A 139 19.48 -26.60 -6.16
C ARG A 139 20.65 -25.64 -6.35
N VAL A 140 20.40 -24.32 -6.44
CA VAL A 140 21.42 -23.29 -6.70
C VAL A 140 21.62 -22.44 -5.44
N SER A 141 22.82 -21.89 -5.23
CA SER A 141 23.09 -21.04 -4.07
C SER A 141 22.16 -19.81 -4.07
N GLY A 142 21.61 -19.43 -2.91
CA GLY A 142 20.62 -18.33 -2.82
C GLY A 142 21.10 -17.00 -3.42
N ALA A 143 22.41 -16.75 -3.44
CA ALA A 143 23.01 -15.55 -4.03
C ALA A 143 23.08 -15.59 -5.57
N GLU A 144 23.33 -16.76 -6.18
CA GLU A 144 23.31 -16.92 -7.64
C GLU A 144 21.90 -16.85 -8.22
N ILE A 145 20.91 -17.40 -7.51
CA ILE A 145 19.50 -17.31 -7.90
C ILE A 145 19.05 -15.85 -7.87
N TYR A 146 19.41 -15.12 -6.81
CA TYR A 146 18.98 -13.73 -6.67
C TYR A 146 19.58 -12.82 -7.74
N SER A 147 20.82 -13.09 -8.17
CA SER A 147 21.54 -12.26 -9.14
C SER A 147 21.23 -12.56 -10.61
N LYS A 148 20.63 -13.71 -10.92
CA LYS A 148 20.29 -14.09 -12.30
C LYS A 148 19.16 -13.21 -12.86
N GLY A 149 19.42 -12.57 -14.00
CA GLY A 149 18.48 -11.67 -14.68
C GLY A 149 18.30 -10.30 -14.03
N ARG A 150 19.23 -9.93 -13.13
CA ARG A 150 19.29 -8.61 -12.52
C ARG A 150 20.52 -7.87 -13.02
N LEU A 151 20.30 -6.65 -13.46
CA LEU A 151 21.36 -5.71 -13.77
C LEU A 151 21.45 -4.68 -12.65
N ILE A 152 22.67 -4.34 -12.28
CA ILE A 152 22.95 -3.33 -11.26
C ILE A 152 23.92 -2.28 -11.78
N ARG A 153 23.87 -1.09 -11.17
CA ARG A 153 24.85 -0.03 -11.41
C ARG A 153 24.94 0.92 -10.22
N ARG A 154 26.01 1.72 -10.14
CA ARG A 154 26.04 2.88 -9.23
C ARG A 154 25.19 4.00 -9.82
N THR A 155 24.75 4.94 -8.98
CA THR A 155 23.98 6.12 -9.43
C THR A 155 24.71 6.93 -10.50
N LYS A 156 26.05 7.03 -10.38
CA LYS A 156 26.94 7.77 -11.29
C LYS A 156 27.35 7.00 -12.55
N ASP A 157 27.21 5.68 -12.56
CA ASP A 157 27.62 4.84 -13.70
C ASP A 157 26.56 4.92 -14.79
N THR A 158 26.96 4.97 -16.06
CA THR A 158 26.01 4.95 -17.18
C THR A 158 25.63 3.54 -17.61
N GLU A 159 26.53 2.58 -17.37
CA GLU A 159 26.39 1.20 -17.84
C GLU A 159 25.77 0.31 -16.78
N TRP A 160 24.90 -0.59 -17.24
CA TRP A 160 24.31 -1.65 -16.43
C TRP A 160 25.17 -2.90 -16.55
N VAL A 161 25.49 -3.53 -15.42
CA VAL A 161 26.26 -4.78 -15.38
C VAL A 161 25.45 -5.88 -14.70
N GLU A 162 25.66 -7.13 -15.09
CA GLU A 162 25.00 -8.26 -14.42
C GLU A 162 25.42 -8.31 -12.94
N ALA A 163 24.46 -8.55 -12.04
CA ALA A 163 24.73 -8.55 -10.60
C ALA A 163 25.74 -9.63 -10.16
N ASN A 164 25.81 -10.76 -10.88
CA ASN A 164 26.75 -11.86 -10.64
C ASN A 164 28.10 -11.68 -11.36
N SER A 165 28.26 -10.68 -12.23
CA SER A 165 29.53 -10.39 -12.90
C SER A 165 30.61 -9.96 -11.90
N GLU A 166 31.88 -9.93 -12.34
CA GLU A 166 32.96 -9.40 -11.51
C GLU A 166 32.72 -7.92 -11.15
N GLN A 167 32.30 -7.12 -12.12
CA GLN A 167 31.95 -5.71 -11.94
C GLN A 167 30.77 -5.54 -11.00
N GLY A 168 29.73 -6.36 -11.14
CA GLY A 168 28.57 -6.35 -10.25
C GLY A 168 28.94 -6.66 -8.81
N ARG A 169 29.80 -7.68 -8.60
CA ARG A 169 30.31 -8.03 -7.26
C ARG A 169 31.12 -6.90 -6.63
N VAL A 170 31.86 -6.12 -7.42
CA VAL A 170 32.57 -4.93 -6.92
C VAL A 170 31.58 -3.87 -6.44
N ILE A 171 30.52 -3.58 -7.21
CA ILE A 171 29.47 -2.63 -6.81
C ILE A 171 28.80 -3.05 -5.51
N LEU A 172 28.43 -4.33 -5.39
CA LEU A 172 27.81 -4.86 -4.18
C LEU A 172 28.77 -4.79 -2.99
N LYS A 173 30.04 -5.17 -3.17
CA LYS A 173 31.05 -5.10 -2.11
C LYS A 173 31.25 -3.67 -1.60
N GLU A 174 31.26 -2.68 -2.50
CA GLU A 174 31.34 -1.27 -2.13
C GLU A 174 30.09 -0.84 -1.34
N ALA A 175 28.90 -1.19 -1.83
CA ALA A 175 27.64 -0.83 -1.19
C ALA A 175 27.51 -1.39 0.25
N PHE A 176 28.09 -2.56 0.51
CA PHE A 176 28.12 -3.20 1.84
C PHE A 176 29.42 -2.98 2.61
N SER A 177 30.30 -2.10 2.13
CA SER A 177 31.58 -1.82 2.78
C SER A 177 31.38 -1.07 4.10
N LYS A 178 32.28 -1.31 5.05
CA LYS A 178 32.24 -0.61 6.34
C LYS A 178 32.70 0.84 6.16
N ASN A 179 32.10 1.76 6.92
CA ASN A 179 32.60 3.12 6.99
C ASN A 179 33.89 3.22 7.84
N GLU A 180 34.44 4.43 7.99
CA GLU A 180 35.66 4.70 8.77
C GLU A 180 35.54 4.25 10.24
N ALA A 181 34.33 4.28 10.79
CA ALA A 181 34.03 3.81 12.15
C ALA A 181 33.85 2.29 12.25
N GLY A 182 34.02 1.54 11.14
CA GLY A 182 33.86 0.10 11.10
C GLY A 182 32.40 -0.39 11.10
N LYS A 183 31.43 0.51 10.94
CA LYS A 183 29.99 0.16 10.88
C LYS A 183 29.63 -0.37 9.51
N VAL A 184 28.76 -1.39 9.48
CA VAL A 184 28.18 -1.95 8.25
C VAL A 184 26.91 -1.16 7.90
N PRO A 185 26.65 -0.89 6.62
CA PRO A 185 25.46 -0.13 6.25
C PRO A 185 24.19 -0.99 6.41
N GLN A 186 23.10 -0.36 6.83
CA GLN A 186 21.80 -0.97 7.06
C GLN A 186 20.78 -0.46 6.05
N TYR A 187 19.98 -1.35 5.47
CA TYR A 187 18.92 -0.97 4.53
C TYR A 187 17.82 -0.19 5.24
N ILE A 188 17.37 0.92 4.64
CA ILE A 188 16.25 1.71 5.13
C ILE A 188 15.05 1.52 4.20
N PRO A 189 13.94 0.93 4.67
CA PRO A 189 12.71 0.91 3.91
C PRO A 189 12.06 2.31 3.86
N PRO A 190 11.29 2.63 2.80
CA PRO A 190 10.50 3.85 2.75
C PRO A 190 9.37 3.85 3.79
N LYS A 191 8.99 5.03 4.26
CA LYS A 191 7.86 5.25 5.20
C LYS A 191 6.51 5.28 4.46
#